data_AF-A0ABD2MQ34-F1
#
_entry.id   AF-A0ABD2MQ34-F1
#
_cell.length_a   1.000
_cell.length_b   1.000
_cell.length_c   1.000
_cell.angle_alpha   90.00
_cell.angle_beta   90.00
_cell.angle_gamma   90.00
#
_symmetry.space_group_name_H-M   'P 1'
#
loop_
_entity.id
_entity.type
_entity.pdbx_description
1 polymer ?
#
loop_
_entity_poly.entity_id
_entity_poly.type
_entity_poly.pdbx_seq_one_letter_code
_entity_poly.pdbx_strand_id
1 'polypeptide(L)'
;MKLRFFDIIKALSGIVLKSSSKDERSQVESIKTKILNFEIVFLCEFMHHVLNDNNYETKTSQRCDINLDEASRASAKINTKMQIYRNYFESFKYKARGRARKYGIVPNLKRSRQRKVEKYFDELASDYQFHNRKKYLKLLFSRMY
;
A
#
# COMPACT_ATOMS: atom_id res chain seq x y z
N MET A 1 4.19 -2.62 -11.48
CA MET A 1 2.83 -3.01 -11.04
C MET A 1 1.87 -3.39 -12.17
N LYS A 2 1.88 -2.71 -13.33
CA LYS A 2 0.86 -2.91 -14.37
C LYS A 2 0.83 -4.32 -15.00
N LEU A 3 1.99 -4.94 -15.27
CA LEU A 3 2.06 -6.29 -15.84
C LEU A 3 1.66 -7.36 -14.80
N ARG A 4 2.39 -7.42 -13.69
CA ARG A 4 2.27 -8.55 -12.75
C ARG A 4 0.95 -8.65 -12.00
N PHE A 5 0.17 -7.56 -11.88
CA PHE A 5 -1.10 -7.62 -11.17
C PHE A 5 -2.09 -8.58 -11.85
N PHE A 6 -2.25 -8.48 -13.16
CA PHE A 6 -3.15 -9.37 -13.90
C PHE A 6 -2.62 -10.81 -13.93
N ASP A 7 -1.31 -10.98 -14.03
CA ASP A 7 -0.67 -12.30 -13.97
C ASP A 7 -0.95 -12.99 -12.62
N ILE A 8 -0.85 -12.25 -11.50
CA ILE A 8 -1.18 -12.75 -10.16
C ILE A 8 -2.65 -13.14 -10.09
N ILE A 9 -3.57 -12.28 -10.53
CA ILE A 9 -5.01 -12.59 -10.50
C ILE A 9 -5.36 -13.80 -11.38
N LYS A 10 -4.71 -13.93 -12.55
CA LYS A 10 -4.86 -15.06 -13.45
C LYS A 10 -4.33 -16.35 -12.81
N ALA A 11 -3.16 -16.30 -12.18
CA ALA A 11 -2.58 -17.44 -11.48
C ALA A 11 -3.47 -17.90 -10.32
N LEU A 12 -3.92 -16.97 -9.46
CA LEU A 12 -4.84 -17.28 -8.36
C LEU A 12 -6.15 -17.89 -8.88
N SER A 13 -6.73 -17.34 -9.94
CA SER A 13 -7.95 -17.90 -10.55
C SER A 13 -7.71 -19.28 -11.16
N GLY A 14 -6.54 -19.52 -11.74
CA GLY A 14 -6.13 -20.84 -12.23
C GLY A 14 -6.04 -21.88 -11.12
N ILE A 15 -5.49 -21.53 -9.96
CA ILE A 15 -5.42 -22.42 -8.80
C ILE A 15 -6.83 -22.73 -8.29
N VAL A 16 -7.71 -21.74 -8.18
CA VAL A 16 -9.10 -21.94 -7.73
C VAL A 16 -9.85 -22.92 -8.63
N LEU A 17 -9.62 -22.85 -9.94
CA LEU A 17 -10.29 -23.71 -10.92
C LEU A 17 -9.71 -25.14 -10.98
N LYS A 18 -8.42 -25.32 -10.68
CA LYS A 18 -7.71 -26.59 -10.88
C LYS A 18 -7.45 -27.38 -9.61
N SER A 19 -7.41 -26.73 -8.45
CA SER A 19 -7.11 -27.39 -7.19
C SER A 19 -8.27 -28.30 -6.75
N SER A 20 -7.93 -29.54 -6.39
CA SER A 20 -8.85 -30.50 -5.77
C SER A 20 -9.05 -30.20 -4.28
N SER A 21 -8.12 -29.48 -3.64
CA SER A 21 -8.18 -29.14 -2.22
C SER A 21 -9.17 -28.01 -1.97
N LYS A 22 -10.20 -28.28 -1.15
CA LYS A 22 -11.16 -27.24 -0.74
C LYS A 22 -10.49 -26.15 0.10
N ASP A 23 -9.53 -26.53 0.94
CA ASP A 23 -8.82 -25.59 1.81
C ASP A 23 -7.95 -24.63 0.99
N GLU A 24 -7.17 -25.17 0.05
CA GLU A 24 -6.33 -24.35 -0.85
C GLU A 24 -7.18 -23.35 -1.63
N ARG A 25 -8.30 -23.80 -2.23
CA ARG A 25 -9.22 -22.91 -2.95
C ARG A 25 -9.75 -21.79 -2.05
N SER A 26 -10.11 -22.10 -0.80
CA SER A 26 -10.58 -21.11 0.18
C SER A 26 -9.51 -20.07 0.53
N GLN A 27 -8.26 -20.53 0.78
CA GLN A 27 -7.14 -19.65 1.06
C GLN A 27 -6.85 -18.71 -0.11
N VAL A 28 -6.83 -19.25 -1.33
CA VAL A 28 -6.56 -18.49 -2.56
C VAL A 28 -7.65 -17.45 -2.83
N GLU A 29 -8.93 -17.79 -2.65
CA GLU A 29 -10.02 -16.83 -2.76
C GLU A 29 -9.95 -15.73 -1.68
N SER A 30 -9.52 -16.06 -0.46
CA SER A 30 -9.25 -15.06 0.58
C SER A 30 -8.13 -14.09 0.17
N ILE A 31 -7.03 -14.61 -0.39
CA ILE A 31 -5.93 -13.79 -0.92
C ILE A 31 -6.42 -12.89 -2.06
N LYS A 32 -7.15 -13.46 -3.03
CA LYS A 32 -7.70 -12.75 -4.18
C LYS A 32 -8.62 -11.61 -3.73
N THR A 33 -9.49 -11.86 -2.75
CA THR A 33 -10.37 -10.84 -2.15
C THR A 33 -9.58 -9.72 -1.46
N LYS A 34 -8.48 -10.05 -0.77
CA LYS A 34 -7.60 -9.06 -0.15
C LYS A 34 -6.88 -8.20 -1.19
N ILE A 35 -6.37 -8.79 -2.27
CA ILE A 35 -5.66 -8.10 -3.36
C ILE A 35 -6.61 -7.21 -4.17
N LEU A 36 -7.83 -7.67 -4.42
CA LEU A 36 -8.89 -6.91 -5.11
C LEU A 36 -9.56 -5.86 -4.19
N ASN A 37 -8.79 -5.28 -3.27
CA ASN A 37 -9.23 -4.20 -2.39
C ASN A 37 -8.61 -2.88 -2.85
N PHE A 38 -9.43 -1.82 -2.95
CA PHE A 38 -8.98 -0.48 -3.28
C PHE A 38 -7.85 0.02 -2.35
N GLU A 39 -7.88 -0.35 -1.06
CA GLU A 39 -6.83 0.00 -0.11
C GLU A 39 -5.47 -0.56 -0.50
N ILE A 40 -5.43 -1.81 -0.99
CA ILE A 40 -4.20 -2.43 -1.49
C ILE A 40 -3.74 -1.72 -2.75
N VAL A 41 -4.65 -1.44 -3.70
CA VAL A 41 -4.30 -0.68 -4.91
C VAL A 41 -3.72 0.69 -4.56
N PHE A 42 -4.29 1.37 -3.56
CA PHE A 42 -3.81 2.65 -3.08
C PHE A 42 -2.44 2.58 -2.41
N LEU A 43 -2.22 1.60 -1.51
CA LEU A 43 -0.92 1.39 -0.88
C LEU A 43 0.15 1.03 -1.92
N CYS A 44 -0.18 0.17 -2.87
CA CYS A 44 0.70 -0.19 -3.97
C CYS A 44 1.05 1.01 -4.86
N GLU A 45 0.10 1.92 -5.10
CA GLU A 45 0.38 3.16 -5.83
C GLU A 45 1.41 4.00 -5.10
N PHE A 46 1.18 4.23 -3.82
CA PHE A 46 2.07 5.03 -2.98
C PHE A 46 3.47 4.41 -2.90
N MET A 47 3.56 3.13 -2.54
CA MET A 47 4.82 2.41 -2.41
C MET A 47 5.60 2.37 -3.73
N HIS A 48 4.92 2.32 -4.87
CA HIS A 48 5.61 2.36 -6.16
C HIS A 48 6.37 3.68 -6.36
N HIS A 49 5.81 4.83 -5.98
CA HIS A 49 6.52 6.11 -6.10
C HIS A 49 7.67 6.22 -5.10
N VAL A 50 7.44 5.82 -3.84
CA VAL A 50 8.48 5.81 -2.79
C VAL A 50 9.66 4.94 -3.22
N LEU A 51 9.39 3.71 -3.65
CA LEU A 51 10.44 2.76 -4.04
C LEU A 51 11.17 3.20 -5.31
N ASN A 52 10.47 3.81 -6.29
CA ASN A 52 11.13 4.30 -7.50
C ASN A 52 12.11 5.44 -7.20
N ASP A 53 11.71 6.40 -6.36
CA ASP A 53 12.59 7.50 -5.99
C ASP A 53 13.78 6.99 -5.16
N ASN A 54 13.54 6.13 -4.16
CA ASN A 54 14.62 5.52 -3.38
C ASN A 54 15.58 4.71 -4.25
N ASN A 55 15.07 3.89 -5.16
CA ASN A 55 15.90 3.11 -6.08
C ASN A 55 16.78 4.00 -6.98
N TYR A 56 16.31 5.20 -7.35
CA TYR A 56 17.14 6.14 -8.11
C TYR A 56 18.34 6.64 -7.29
N GLU A 57 18.12 7.02 -6.03
CA GLU A 57 19.23 7.42 -5.15
C GLU A 57 20.13 6.25 -4.80
N THR A 58 19.58 5.09 -4.47
CA THR A 58 20.40 3.91 -4.16
C THR A 58 21.35 3.59 -5.31
N LYS A 59 20.86 3.65 -6.56
CA LYS A 59 21.71 3.50 -7.75
C LYS A 59 22.72 4.63 -7.95
N THR A 60 22.40 5.84 -7.52
CA THR A 60 23.30 7.00 -7.62
C THR A 60 24.40 6.88 -6.57
N SER A 61 24.04 6.65 -5.32
CA SER A 61 24.95 6.46 -4.18
C SER A 61 25.82 5.20 -4.28
N GLN A 62 25.41 4.19 -5.04
CA GLN A 62 26.20 2.99 -5.30
C GLN A 62 27.15 3.10 -6.50
N ARG A 63 27.24 4.25 -7.17
CA ARG A 63 28.21 4.42 -8.26
C ARG A 63 29.64 4.47 -7.70
N CYS A 64 30.58 3.85 -8.40
CA CYS A 64 31.98 3.78 -7.96
C CYS A 64 32.70 5.13 -7.98
N ASP A 65 32.19 6.10 -8.74
CA ASP A 65 32.76 7.43 -8.96
C ASP A 65 32.04 8.55 -8.21
N ILE A 66 31.06 8.23 -7.35
CA ILE A 66 30.32 9.26 -6.62
C ILE A 66 31.18 9.90 -5.52
N ASN A 67 31.15 11.23 -5.45
CA ASN A 67 31.75 11.96 -4.33
C ASN A 67 30.72 12.21 -3.20
N LEU A 68 31.23 12.50 -2.01
CA LEU A 68 30.41 12.65 -0.80
C LEU A 68 29.37 13.78 -0.92
N ASP A 69 29.72 14.87 -1.60
CA ASP A 69 28.82 16.02 -1.82
C ASP A 69 27.64 15.65 -2.73
N GLU A 70 27.90 14.91 -3.80
CA GLU A 70 26.87 14.41 -4.70
C GLU A 70 25.92 13.41 -4.01
N ALA A 71 26.47 12.48 -3.22
CA ALA A 71 25.67 11.55 -2.41
C ALA A 71 24.80 12.30 -1.38
N SER A 72 25.38 13.29 -0.71
CA SER A 72 24.67 14.14 0.26
C SER A 72 23.50 14.89 -0.39
N ARG A 73 23.72 15.51 -1.56
CA ARG A 73 22.67 16.17 -2.34
C ARG A 73 21.57 15.21 -2.79
N ALA A 74 21.93 14.02 -3.25
CA ALA A 74 20.96 13.00 -3.67
C ALA A 74 20.05 12.56 -2.50
N SER A 75 20.65 12.32 -1.33
CA SER A 75 19.94 11.98 -0.10
C SER A 75 19.02 13.11 0.38
N ALA A 76 19.52 14.35 0.42
CA ALA A 76 18.73 15.52 0.78
C ALA A 76 17.49 15.69 -0.13
N LYS A 77 17.68 15.53 -1.44
CA LYS A 77 16.60 15.61 -2.44
C LYS A 77 15.51 14.56 -2.21
N ILE A 78 15.88 13.33 -1.83
CA ILE A 78 14.89 12.30 -1.48
C ILE A 78 14.16 12.65 -0.20
N ASN A 79 14.87 13.09 0.84
CA ASN A 79 14.23 13.49 2.09
C ASN A 79 13.19 14.58 1.86
N THR A 80 13.49 15.59 1.03
CA THR A 80 12.51 16.61 0.64
C THR A 80 11.32 15.99 -0.10
N LYS A 81 11.53 15.09 -1.05
CA LYS A 81 10.44 14.40 -1.75
C LYS A 81 9.55 13.59 -0.81
N MET A 82 10.13 12.85 0.14
CA MET A 82 9.38 12.04 1.10
C MET A 82 8.53 12.92 2.02
N GLN A 83 9.06 14.07 2.45
CA GLN A 83 8.28 15.06 3.21
C GLN A 83 7.10 15.60 2.38
N ILE A 84 7.30 15.87 1.08
CA ILE A 84 6.22 16.31 0.18
C ILE A 84 5.15 15.21 0.03
N TYR A 85 5.54 13.94 -0.07
CA TYR A 85 4.62 12.82 -0.24
C TYR A 85 3.60 12.68 0.90
N ARG A 86 3.93 13.12 2.11
CA ARG A 86 2.98 13.19 3.24
C ARG A 86 1.75 14.05 2.91
N ASN A 87 1.92 15.09 2.11
CA ASN A 87 0.85 16.02 1.73
C ASN A 87 0.09 15.58 0.47
N TYR A 88 0.59 14.58 -0.26
CA TYR A 88 0.04 14.15 -1.56
C TYR A 88 -0.98 13.02 -1.46
N PHE A 89 -1.53 12.77 -0.27
CA PHE A 89 -2.53 11.72 -0.03
C PHE A 89 -3.66 11.71 -1.07
N GLU A 90 -4.28 12.86 -1.33
CA GLU A 90 -5.41 12.93 -2.29
C GLU A 90 -4.94 12.73 -3.74
N SER A 91 -3.72 13.16 -4.10
CA SER A 91 -3.12 12.92 -5.42
C SER A 91 -2.86 11.43 -5.66
N PHE A 92 -2.25 10.74 -4.69
CA PHE A 92 -2.06 9.29 -4.76
C PHE A 92 -3.39 8.55 -4.77
N LYS A 93 -4.37 9.00 -3.99
CA LYS A 93 -5.71 8.43 -4.00
C LYS A 93 -6.36 8.57 -5.37
N TYR A 94 -6.25 9.74 -6.01
CA TYR A 94 -6.75 9.96 -7.36
C TYR A 94 -6.11 9.02 -8.38
N LYS A 95 -4.77 8.89 -8.38
CA LYS A 95 -4.04 7.94 -9.24
C LYS A 95 -4.48 6.50 -9.00
N ALA A 96 -4.63 6.10 -7.74
CA ALA A 96 -5.10 4.77 -7.35
C ALA A 96 -6.53 4.50 -7.83
N ARG A 97 -7.43 5.50 -7.79
CA ARG A 97 -8.80 5.36 -8.34
C ARG A 97 -8.77 5.05 -9.83
N GLY A 98 -7.90 5.73 -10.58
CA GLY A 98 -7.69 5.47 -12.00
C GLY A 98 -7.23 4.04 -12.26
N ARG A 99 -6.32 3.50 -11.44
CA ARG A 99 -5.85 2.11 -11.57
C ARG A 99 -6.91 1.09 -11.14
N ALA A 100 -7.61 1.34 -10.04
CA ALA A 100 -8.67 0.46 -9.54
C ALA A 100 -9.77 0.27 -10.59
N ARG A 101 -10.21 1.35 -11.25
CA ARG A 101 -11.17 1.28 -12.36
C ARG A 101 -10.67 0.40 -13.51
N LYS A 102 -9.40 0.51 -13.89
CA LYS A 102 -8.78 -0.34 -14.93
C LYS A 102 -8.73 -1.83 -14.54
N TYR A 103 -8.73 -2.12 -13.24
CA TYR A 103 -8.73 -3.48 -12.70
C TYR A 103 -10.14 -3.99 -12.38
N GLY A 104 -11.20 -3.23 -12.69
CA GLY A 104 -12.59 -3.59 -12.33
C GLY A 104 -12.89 -3.50 -10.83
N ILE A 105 -12.04 -2.82 -10.05
CA ILE A 105 -12.19 -2.67 -8.60
C ILE A 105 -12.96 -1.40 -8.29
N VAL A 106 -13.98 -1.51 -7.43
CA VAL A 106 -14.75 -0.36 -6.96
C VAL A 106 -13.86 0.56 -6.12
N PRO A 107 -13.66 1.84 -6.50
CA PRO A 107 -12.65 2.73 -5.92
C PRO A 107 -13.11 3.39 -4.61
N ASN A 108 -13.60 2.58 -3.68
CA ASN A 108 -14.12 3.00 -2.38
C ASN A 108 -13.26 2.43 -1.26
N LEU A 109 -12.83 3.31 -0.35
CA LEU A 109 -12.26 2.88 0.92
C LEU A 109 -13.39 2.23 1.72
N LYS A 110 -13.20 0.99 2.18
CA LYS A 110 -14.23 0.33 2.98
C LYS A 110 -14.45 1.13 4.26
N ARG A 111 -15.71 1.37 4.63
CA ARG A 111 -16.03 1.76 6.01
C ARG A 111 -15.89 0.49 6.85
N SER A 112 -14.88 0.42 7.72
CA SER A 112 -14.74 -0.72 8.62
C SER A 112 -15.87 -0.70 9.64
N ARG A 113 -16.56 -1.83 9.83
CA ARG A 113 -17.49 -2.01 10.95
C ARG A 113 -16.67 -2.17 12.25
N GLN A 114 -17.13 -1.55 13.33
CA GLN A 114 -16.52 -1.69 14.67
C GLN A 114 -16.71 -3.13 15.15
N ARG A 115 -15.65 -3.75 15.69
CA ARG A 115 -15.81 -4.91 16.58
C ARG A 115 -16.06 -4.32 17.97
N LYS A 116 -17.25 -4.51 18.54
CA LYS A 116 -17.48 -4.24 19.97
C LYS A 116 -16.63 -5.24 20.74
N VAL A 117 -15.65 -4.77 21.48
CA VAL A 117 -14.98 -5.56 22.52
C VAL A 117 -15.84 -5.41 23.77
N GLU A 118 -16.25 -6.52 24.37
CA GLU A 118 -16.90 -6.49 25.69
C GLU A 118 -15.89 -5.98 26.71
N LYS A 119 -16.33 -5.04 27.55
CA LYS A 119 -15.53 -4.49 28.65
C LYS A 119 -15.24 -5.60 29.66
N TYR A 120 -13.98 -5.97 29.80
CA TYR A 120 -13.51 -6.70 30.97
C TYR A 120 -12.34 -5.93 31.58
N PHE A 121 -12.58 -5.43 32.80
CA PHE A 121 -11.66 -4.78 33.72
C PHE A 121 -11.07 -3.44 33.24
N ASP A 122 -11.16 -2.43 34.11
CA ASP A 122 -10.95 -0.99 33.89
C ASP A 122 -9.52 -0.53 33.49
N GLU A 123 -8.77 -1.34 32.75
CA GLU A 123 -7.47 -0.94 32.22
C GLU A 123 -7.62 -0.39 30.79
N LEU A 124 -7.65 0.94 30.70
CA LEU A 124 -7.55 1.69 29.46
C LEU A 124 -6.13 1.57 28.86
N ALA A 125 -5.81 0.44 28.25
CA ALA A 125 -4.81 0.40 27.20
C ALA A 125 -5.42 1.11 25.97
N SER A 126 -5.29 2.44 25.91
CA SER A 126 -5.85 3.25 24.82
C SER A 126 -5.04 3.07 23.54
N ASP A 127 -5.22 1.93 22.88
CA ASP A 127 -4.96 1.80 21.46
C ASP A 127 -5.90 2.77 20.73
N TYR A 128 -5.35 3.86 20.21
CA TYR A 128 -6.09 4.85 19.43
C TYR A 128 -6.76 4.19 18.21
N GLN A 129 -8.03 3.80 18.35
CA GLN A 129 -8.81 3.21 17.26
C GLN A 129 -9.43 4.30 16.38
N PHE A 130 -8.95 4.40 15.14
CA PHE A 130 -9.47 5.37 14.18
C PHE A 130 -10.84 4.95 13.65
N HIS A 131 -11.88 5.71 14.02
CA HIS A 131 -13.26 5.58 13.53
C HIS A 131 -13.40 5.81 12.02
N ASN A 132 -12.40 6.44 11.38
CA ASN A 132 -12.39 6.75 9.97
C ASN A 132 -11.14 6.17 9.30
N ARG A 133 -11.36 5.22 8.39
CA ARG A 133 -10.30 4.54 7.64
C ARG A 133 -9.46 5.46 6.75
N LYS A 134 -10.06 6.54 6.26
CA LYS A 134 -9.34 7.63 5.58
C LYS A 134 -8.40 8.35 6.55
N LYS A 135 -8.83 8.60 7.80
CA LYS A 135 -7.97 9.22 8.83
C LYS A 135 -6.82 8.29 9.23
N TYR A 136 -7.09 6.99 9.38
CA TYR A 136 -6.04 5.98 9.63
C TYR A 136 -5.00 5.95 8.50
N LEU A 137 -5.44 5.86 7.25
CA LEU A 137 -4.52 5.87 6.11
C LEU A 137 -3.76 7.19 6.01
N LYS A 138 -4.39 8.34 6.28
CA LYS A 138 -3.67 9.62 6.37
C LYS A 138 -2.59 9.59 7.45
N LEU A 139 -2.91 9.09 8.64
CA LEU A 139 -1.96 9.01 9.74
C LEU A 139 -0.81 8.05 9.44
N LEU A 140 -1.08 6.89 8.84
CA LEU A 140 -0.05 5.98 8.34
C LEU A 140 0.86 6.68 7.32
N PHE A 141 0.27 7.41 6.37
CA PHE A 141 1.04 8.18 5.38
C PHE A 141 1.90 9.27 6.02
N SER A 142 1.40 9.91 7.08
CA SER A 142 2.16 10.93 7.82
C SER A 142 3.27 10.34 8.70
N ARG A 143 3.13 9.07 9.12
CA ARG A 143 4.09 8.37 9.99
C ARG A 143 5.11 7.52 9.23
N MET A 144 4.91 7.26 7.95
CA MET A 144 5.73 6.27 7.23
C MET A 144 7.18 6.69 6.97
N TYR A 145 7.54 7.97 7.07
CA TYR A 145 8.93 8.52 6.99
C TYR A 145 9.16 9.93 7.75
#